data_AF-A0A3D9AXU6-F1
#
_entry.id   AF-A0A3D9AXU6-F1
#
_cell.length_a   1.000
_cell.length_b   1.000
_cell.length_c   1.000
_cell.angle_alpha   90.00
_cell.angle_beta   90.00
_cell.angle_gamma   90.00
#
_symmetry.space_group_name_H-M   'P 1'
#
loop_
_entity.id
_entity.type
_entity.pdbx_description
1 polymer ?
#
loop_
_entity_poly.entity_id
_entity_poly.type
_entity_poly.pdbx_seq_one_letter_code
_entity_poly.pdbx_strand_id
1 'polypeptide(L)'
;MSNGIAKISIIEGDSIEKVRGQHTEYVGKMTYSSSQKLVTTAEGGKRFGDKPEDPPKTDGRIIDIVMFVAGTTDPINTEGKKHQANTSYWKYIDEETKKETEQSLNNLWNKLKEIKYQFLDLHIEGDFFSWSGDNDTSERIKASERLFDIILRTYPNWKNQEVHLHLIGHSHGGNVINQFTELISSKDMIAKSTILKPRKIAEFPKPWKVKSITYLSTPFFQKKHQLNHSKLHKDCKIINVHNEYDLTQQLIANFSLNNLEGLLKSFKVDRFTTGITIVKDVKKDIIMTYLKSLIWQDFKNKAILAWREMSNAFLGFNIITAEFIKYINSLKIENSNLQKEKETFVNLLNNLQQWTYDVHKNYSSISGGYDKSTWAKNLNLSQGLSVLNILFDIKTGPKDSYLLSLLAGIFGESKGITDSIDETLWSPSKQTKGLPIIDVPIFESDPYNSRNKRKEFDAFLKGVQGAVHKRELEDMLMRLLSQFVKPSMLALVVLTIDMFIEPLIFGKLDTEVTKLRKNLEVYSKFVSKYHAYLVTPKDEKAFAKDIMNAPGSISYLAMASHSLSHTQLWKRVEDGLKDSFSSGKNPGYRKKI
;
A
#
# COMPACT_ATOMS: atom_id res chain seq x y z
N MET A 1 45.80 10.57 -60.63
CA MET A 1 45.98 9.30 -59.88
C MET A 1 46.77 9.62 -58.62
N SER A 2 46.12 9.68 -57.45
CA SER A 2 46.81 9.63 -56.16
C SER A 2 46.23 8.47 -55.36
N ASN A 3 47.12 7.56 -54.98
CA ASN A 3 46.84 6.34 -54.26
C ASN A 3 46.43 6.65 -52.81
N GLY A 4 45.13 6.51 -52.50
CA GLY A 4 44.66 6.41 -51.13
C GLY A 4 44.78 4.96 -50.65
N ILE A 5 46.00 4.50 -50.35
CA ILE A 5 46.20 3.19 -49.69
C ILE A 5 45.59 3.29 -48.30
N ALA A 6 44.51 2.56 -48.05
CA ALA A 6 43.95 2.38 -46.72
C ALA A 6 45.03 1.71 -45.84
N LYS A 7 45.50 2.43 -44.83
CA LYS A 7 46.49 1.93 -43.87
C LYS A 7 45.78 0.92 -42.95
N ILE A 8 46.05 -0.36 -43.15
CA ILE A 8 45.61 -1.44 -42.25
C ILE A 8 46.63 -1.49 -41.11
N SER A 9 46.20 -1.18 -39.89
CA SER A 9 47.02 -1.40 -38.69
C SER A 9 46.58 -2.71 -38.06
N ILE A 10 47.45 -3.73 -38.07
CA ILE A 10 47.27 -4.99 -37.37
C ILE A 10 47.95 -4.84 -36.01
N ILE A 11 47.20 -4.96 -34.91
CA ILE A 11 47.76 -5.06 -33.56
C ILE A 11 47.58 -6.52 -33.14
N GLU A 12 48.67 -7.28 -33.12
CA GLU A 12 48.70 -8.65 -32.61
C GLU A 12 49.05 -8.63 -31.12
N GLY A 13 48.28 -9.34 -30.30
CA GLY A 13 48.59 -9.55 -28.90
C GLY A 13 47.83 -10.75 -28.35
N ASP A 14 48.56 -11.73 -27.82
CA ASP A 14 48.03 -12.90 -27.12
C ASP A 14 48.53 -12.92 -25.67
N SER A 15 47.63 -13.20 -24.71
CA SER A 15 47.84 -13.92 -23.43
C SER A 15 46.46 -14.13 -22.78
N ILE A 16 46.09 -15.26 -22.13
CA ILE A 16 46.60 -15.83 -20.86
C ILE A 16 46.46 -17.38 -20.79
N GLU A 17 47.31 -17.96 -19.94
CA GLU A 17 47.63 -19.36 -19.59
C GLU A 17 46.63 -20.10 -18.65
N LYS A 18 46.70 -21.45 -18.62
CA LYS A 18 45.85 -22.40 -17.85
C LYS A 18 46.46 -22.79 -16.48
N VAL A 19 45.67 -22.75 -15.40
CA VAL A 19 45.84 -23.69 -14.26
C VAL A 19 44.48 -24.20 -13.76
N ARG A 20 44.26 -25.51 -13.97
CA ARG A 20 43.24 -26.42 -13.38
C ARG A 20 41.94 -25.81 -12.80
N GLY A 21 40.88 -25.84 -13.62
CA GLY A 21 39.49 -26.03 -13.19
C GLY A 21 38.62 -24.76 -13.09
N GLN A 22 37.60 -24.68 -13.94
CA GLN A 22 36.47 -23.73 -13.91
C GLN A 22 36.71 -22.27 -14.35
N HIS A 23 36.84 -22.02 -15.65
CA HIS A 23 36.18 -20.92 -16.42
C HIS A 23 36.62 -21.00 -17.91
N THR A 24 35.78 -20.52 -18.83
CA THR A 24 36.08 -20.49 -20.28
C THR A 24 35.97 -19.05 -20.78
N GLU A 25 37.03 -18.47 -21.35
CA GLU A 25 36.98 -17.20 -22.08
C GLU A 25 37.72 -17.31 -23.43
N TYR A 26 37.24 -16.54 -24.41
CA TYR A 26 37.45 -16.74 -25.85
C TYR A 26 38.38 -15.68 -26.46
N VAL A 27 39.27 -16.12 -27.37
CA VAL A 27 40.26 -15.30 -28.09
C VAL A 27 39.67 -14.77 -29.41
N GLY A 28 40.05 -13.55 -29.83
CA GLY A 28 39.77 -13.06 -31.18
C GLY A 28 40.76 -12.01 -31.66
N LYS A 29 41.39 -12.24 -32.82
CA LYS A 29 42.15 -11.24 -33.58
C LYS A 29 41.23 -10.07 -33.96
N MET A 30 41.61 -8.83 -33.63
CA MET A 30 40.89 -7.63 -34.07
C MET A 30 41.54 -7.04 -35.32
N THR A 31 40.74 -6.69 -36.34
CA THR A 31 41.21 -5.99 -37.54
C THR A 31 40.41 -4.71 -37.74
N TYR A 32 41.10 -3.58 -37.91
CA TYR A 32 40.48 -2.28 -38.18
C TYR A 32 40.49 -1.97 -39.68
N SER A 33 39.35 -1.53 -40.22
CA SER A 33 39.26 -0.88 -41.54
C SER A 33 38.82 0.56 -41.36
N SER A 34 39.45 1.49 -42.09
CA SER A 34 39.21 2.95 -42.02
C SER A 34 37.83 3.40 -42.52
N SER A 35 36.89 2.49 -42.77
CA SER A 35 35.50 2.78 -43.16
C SER A 35 34.48 2.23 -42.15
N GLN A 36 34.37 2.89 -40.99
CA GLN A 36 33.22 2.94 -40.05
C GLN A 36 32.35 1.67 -39.77
N LYS A 37 32.82 0.45 -40.03
CA LYS A 37 32.17 -0.79 -39.58
C LYS A 37 33.17 -1.66 -38.85
N LEU A 38 32.97 -1.82 -37.55
CA LEU A 38 33.64 -2.84 -36.74
C LEU A 38 33.21 -4.22 -37.25
N VAL A 39 34.15 -5.02 -37.73
CA VAL A 39 33.90 -6.43 -38.09
C VAL A 39 34.77 -7.28 -37.16
N THR A 40 34.22 -7.63 -36.00
CA THR A 40 34.84 -8.57 -35.07
C THR A 40 34.53 -9.99 -35.52
N THR A 41 35.52 -10.67 -36.10
CA THR A 41 35.46 -12.10 -36.43
C THR A 41 36.35 -12.87 -35.48
N ALA A 42 35.76 -13.73 -34.64
CA ALA A 42 36.52 -14.76 -33.94
C ALA A 42 37.05 -15.80 -34.95
N GLU A 43 38.13 -16.49 -34.61
CA GLU A 43 38.55 -17.69 -35.33
C GLU A 43 37.39 -18.70 -35.36
N GLY A 44 37.01 -19.16 -36.55
CA GLY A 44 35.83 -20.03 -36.75
C GLY A 44 34.53 -19.30 -37.13
N GLY A 45 34.55 -18.00 -37.40
CA GLY A 45 33.44 -17.29 -38.05
C GLY A 45 32.24 -16.94 -37.15
N LYS A 46 32.34 -17.15 -35.83
CA LYS A 46 31.30 -16.72 -34.88
C LYS A 46 31.41 -15.21 -34.65
N ARG A 47 30.32 -14.49 -34.92
CA ARG A 47 30.20 -13.05 -34.63
C ARG A 47 30.03 -12.84 -33.12
N PHE A 48 30.84 -11.95 -32.55
CA PHE A 48 30.49 -11.24 -31.33
C PHE A 48 29.27 -10.35 -31.65
N GLY A 49 28.37 -10.12 -30.70
CA GLY A 49 27.15 -9.34 -30.96
C GLY A 49 27.44 -7.85 -31.21
N ASP A 50 26.50 -6.99 -30.83
CA ASP A 50 26.59 -5.55 -31.16
C ASP A 50 27.82 -4.87 -30.50
N LYS A 51 28.43 -5.49 -29.47
CA LYS A 51 29.67 -5.02 -28.81
C LYS A 51 30.70 -6.15 -28.63
N PRO A 52 32.02 -5.86 -28.69
CA PRO A 52 33.09 -6.85 -28.52
C PRO A 52 33.13 -7.52 -27.14
N GLU A 53 32.63 -6.84 -26.11
CA GLU A 53 32.60 -7.30 -24.72
C GLU A 53 31.51 -8.34 -24.42
N ASP A 54 30.53 -8.50 -25.32
CA ASP A 54 29.43 -9.43 -25.12
C ASP A 54 29.79 -10.79 -25.76
N PRO A 55 29.63 -11.93 -25.06
CA PRO A 55 30.05 -13.24 -25.57
C PRO A 55 29.26 -13.65 -26.83
N PRO A 56 29.82 -14.55 -27.67
CA PRO A 56 29.16 -15.02 -28.88
C PRO A 56 27.87 -15.78 -28.56
N LYS A 57 26.87 -15.67 -29.45
CA LYS A 57 25.60 -16.39 -29.32
C LYS A 57 25.85 -17.91 -29.28
N THR A 58 25.22 -18.60 -28.34
CA THR A 58 25.20 -20.08 -28.31
C THR A 58 23.92 -20.55 -28.99
N ASP A 59 24.04 -21.22 -30.13
CA ASP A 59 22.88 -21.68 -30.89
C ASP A 59 22.04 -22.69 -30.10
N GLY A 60 20.72 -22.49 -30.10
CA GLY A 60 19.76 -23.37 -29.42
C GLY A 60 19.68 -23.23 -27.90
N ARG A 61 20.51 -22.39 -27.27
CA ARG A 61 20.44 -22.11 -25.83
C ARG A 61 19.45 -20.99 -25.54
N ILE A 62 18.43 -21.28 -24.75
CA ILE A 62 17.48 -20.29 -24.21
C ILE A 62 17.66 -20.21 -22.71
N ILE A 63 17.75 -18.98 -22.19
CA ILE A 63 17.92 -18.70 -20.76
C ILE A 63 16.60 -18.12 -20.22
N ASP A 64 16.01 -18.77 -19.22
CA ASP A 64 14.85 -18.23 -18.53
C ASP A 64 15.29 -17.48 -17.27
N ILE A 65 14.75 -16.28 -17.04
CA ILE A 65 15.03 -15.47 -15.85
C ILE A 65 13.72 -15.07 -15.18
N VAL A 66 13.49 -15.55 -13.97
CA VAL A 66 12.38 -15.13 -13.12
C VAL A 66 12.80 -13.93 -12.29
N MET A 67 12.05 -12.83 -12.39
CA MET A 67 12.29 -11.60 -11.62
C MET A 67 11.11 -11.32 -10.71
N PHE A 68 11.36 -11.20 -9.41
CA PHE A 68 10.36 -10.80 -8.43
C PHE A 68 10.37 -9.29 -8.22
N VAL A 69 9.19 -8.69 -8.28
CA VAL A 69 8.96 -7.25 -8.12
C VAL A 69 7.96 -7.07 -6.98
N ALA A 70 8.49 -6.84 -5.79
CA ALA A 70 7.68 -6.71 -4.58
C ALA A 70 6.69 -5.56 -4.68
N GLY A 71 5.52 -5.73 -4.06
CA GLY A 71 4.63 -4.63 -3.74
C GLY A 71 5.16 -3.83 -2.56
N THR A 72 4.30 -3.01 -1.98
CA THR A 72 4.54 -2.47 -0.65
C THR A 72 4.16 -3.50 0.41
N THR A 73 4.94 -3.62 1.49
CA THR A 73 4.50 -4.30 2.73
C THR A 73 3.44 -3.47 3.47
N ASP A 74 3.25 -2.24 3.04
CA ASP A 74 2.50 -1.20 3.70
C ASP A 74 1.66 -0.43 2.67
N PRO A 75 0.48 -0.95 2.27
CA PRO A 75 -0.38 -0.36 1.24
C PRO A 75 -0.87 1.05 1.58
N ILE A 76 -0.71 1.47 2.84
CA ILE A 76 -1.08 2.79 3.38
C ILE A 76 0.14 3.64 3.77
N ASN A 77 1.35 3.18 3.47
CA ASN A 77 2.67 3.79 3.70
C ASN A 77 3.07 4.07 5.17
N THR A 78 2.35 3.60 6.19
CA THR A 78 2.55 3.83 7.64
C THR A 78 3.97 3.80 8.22
N GLU A 79 4.89 2.97 7.74
CA GLU A 79 6.20 2.73 8.37
C GLU A 79 7.34 3.60 7.82
N GLY A 80 7.17 4.25 6.66
CA GLY A 80 8.19 5.13 6.06
C GLY A 80 9.54 4.47 5.75
N LYS A 81 9.63 3.13 5.79
CA LYS A 81 10.86 2.37 5.57
C LYS A 81 11.11 2.17 4.06
N LYS A 82 11.82 3.12 3.44
CA LYS A 82 12.26 2.98 2.04
C LYS A 82 13.24 1.81 1.88
N HIS A 83 13.05 1.03 0.81
CA HIS A 83 13.97 0.00 0.32
C HIS A 83 14.10 -1.30 1.15
N GLN A 84 13.21 -1.61 2.09
CA GLN A 84 13.27 -2.88 2.83
C GLN A 84 12.70 -4.10 2.06
N ALA A 85 12.13 -3.89 0.88
CA ALA A 85 11.44 -4.93 0.13
C ALA A 85 12.40 -5.75 -0.75
N ASN A 86 13.15 -6.69 -0.16
CA ASN A 86 13.36 -8.00 -0.82
C ASN A 86 13.90 -9.10 0.09
N THR A 87 14.63 -8.77 1.17
CA THR A 87 15.23 -9.83 2.00
C THR A 87 14.21 -10.61 2.82
N SER A 88 13.12 -9.99 3.28
CA SER A 88 12.03 -10.66 4.02
C SER A 88 10.68 -10.68 3.30
N TYR A 89 10.48 -9.84 2.28
CA TYR A 89 9.16 -9.71 1.62
C TYR A 89 8.62 -11.04 1.09
N TRP A 90 9.48 -11.74 0.34
CA TRP A 90 9.16 -13.05 -0.22
C TRP A 90 9.58 -14.20 0.69
N LYS A 91 10.52 -13.93 1.63
CA LYS A 91 11.02 -14.91 2.59
C LYS A 91 10.17 -14.81 3.85
N TYR A 92 9.13 -15.62 3.91
CA TYR A 92 8.34 -15.70 5.13
C TYR A 92 9.20 -16.30 6.25
N ILE A 93 9.54 -15.47 7.24
CA ILE A 93 10.23 -15.85 8.48
C ILE A 93 9.17 -15.84 9.57
N ASP A 94 9.15 -16.90 10.38
CA ASP A 94 8.22 -17.00 11.50
C ASP A 94 8.43 -15.83 12.48
N GLU A 95 7.37 -15.07 12.75
CA GLU A 95 7.48 -13.83 13.50
C GLU A 95 7.78 -14.03 14.99
N GLU A 96 7.35 -15.15 15.57
CA GLU A 96 7.57 -15.46 16.99
C GLU A 96 8.99 -15.98 17.23
N THR A 97 9.45 -16.89 16.37
CA THR A 97 10.75 -17.56 16.53
C THR A 97 11.89 -16.86 15.82
N LYS A 98 11.59 -15.94 14.89
CA LYS A 98 12.54 -15.26 14.00
C LYS A 98 13.44 -16.24 13.22
N LYS A 99 12.94 -17.46 12.97
CA LYS A 99 13.65 -18.54 12.26
C LYS A 99 12.84 -19.03 11.06
N GLU A 100 13.52 -19.71 10.15
CA GLU A 100 12.84 -20.48 9.11
C GLU A 100 12.22 -21.73 9.75
N THR A 101 10.94 -21.95 9.50
CA THR A 101 10.20 -23.17 9.87
C THR A 101 9.73 -23.87 8.62
N GLU A 102 9.36 -25.16 8.70
CA GLU A 102 8.83 -25.87 7.54
C GLU A 102 7.60 -25.16 6.93
N GLN A 103 6.73 -24.63 7.79
CA GLN A 103 5.59 -23.81 7.38
C GLN A 103 6.03 -22.49 6.75
N SER A 104 7.07 -21.85 7.30
CA SER A 104 7.62 -20.61 6.76
C SER A 104 8.25 -20.80 5.38
N LEU A 105 8.81 -21.99 5.12
CA LEU A 105 9.38 -22.37 3.83
C LEU A 105 8.33 -22.75 2.79
N ASN A 106 7.09 -23.01 3.18
CA ASN A 106 5.99 -23.30 2.26
C ASN A 106 5.38 -22.02 1.65
N ASN A 107 6.21 -21.24 0.95
CA ASN A 107 5.82 -19.98 0.31
C ASN A 107 6.13 -19.96 -1.19
N LEU A 108 5.61 -18.95 -1.90
CA LEU A 108 5.78 -18.78 -3.35
C LEU A 108 7.25 -18.85 -3.80
N TRP A 109 8.11 -18.13 -3.11
CA TRP A 109 9.52 -17.95 -3.49
C TRP A 109 10.34 -19.22 -3.32
N ASN A 110 10.22 -19.89 -2.18
CA ASN A 110 10.93 -21.14 -1.92
C ASN A 110 10.44 -22.27 -2.83
N LYS A 111 9.13 -22.36 -3.08
CA LYS A 111 8.57 -23.33 -4.03
C LYS A 111 9.04 -23.10 -5.46
N LEU A 112 9.22 -21.84 -5.89
CA LEU A 112 9.82 -21.56 -7.19
C LEU A 112 11.31 -21.93 -7.25
N LYS A 113 12.07 -21.74 -6.17
CA LYS A 113 13.46 -22.24 -6.07
C LYS A 113 13.55 -23.76 -6.20
N GLU A 114 12.59 -24.50 -5.66
CA GLU A 114 12.50 -25.96 -5.85
C GLU A 114 12.24 -26.32 -7.33
N ILE A 115 11.44 -25.53 -8.05
CA ILE A 115 11.13 -25.73 -9.48
C ILE A 115 12.34 -25.46 -10.37
N LYS A 116 13.25 -24.55 -9.97
CA LYS A 116 14.48 -24.22 -10.70
C LYS A 116 15.19 -25.45 -11.25
N TYR A 117 15.34 -26.47 -10.42
CA TYR A 117 16.10 -27.69 -10.73
C TYR A 117 15.45 -28.58 -11.81
N GLN A 118 14.17 -28.36 -12.13
CA GLN A 118 13.42 -29.09 -13.16
C GLN A 118 13.73 -28.61 -14.58
N PHE A 119 14.46 -27.49 -14.74
CA PHE A 119 14.74 -26.85 -16.02
C PHE A 119 16.26 -26.68 -16.23
N LEU A 120 16.71 -26.64 -17.48
CA LEU A 120 18.14 -26.65 -17.81
C LEU A 120 18.84 -25.32 -17.51
N ASP A 121 18.19 -24.18 -17.76
CA ASP A 121 18.81 -22.85 -17.67
C ASP A 121 17.81 -21.80 -17.13
N LEU A 122 17.19 -22.15 -16.01
CA LEU A 122 16.25 -21.30 -15.28
C LEU A 122 16.97 -20.60 -14.13
N HIS A 123 16.90 -19.27 -14.11
CA HIS A 123 17.45 -18.42 -13.05
C HIS A 123 16.33 -17.71 -12.31
N ILE A 124 16.51 -17.50 -11.01
CA ILE A 124 15.49 -16.89 -10.16
C ILE A 124 16.15 -15.78 -9.36
N GLU A 125 15.70 -14.55 -9.57
CA GLU A 125 16.20 -13.37 -8.88
C GLU A 125 15.11 -12.63 -8.11
N GLY A 126 15.43 -12.42 -6.84
CA GLY A 126 14.57 -11.77 -5.86
C GLY A 126 15.34 -11.45 -4.58
N ASP A 127 16.67 -11.39 -4.66
CA ASP A 127 17.50 -10.90 -3.56
C ASP A 127 17.94 -9.43 -3.78
N PHE A 128 17.99 -8.95 -5.04
CA PHE A 128 18.65 -7.67 -5.37
C PHE A 128 17.71 -6.49 -5.67
N PHE A 129 16.50 -6.74 -6.19
CA PHE A 129 15.60 -5.65 -6.57
C PHE A 129 14.81 -5.11 -5.38
N SER A 130 14.92 -3.82 -5.08
CA SER A 130 14.13 -3.20 -4.01
C SER A 130 13.74 -1.77 -4.38
N TRP A 131 12.55 -1.36 -3.97
CA TRP A 131 12.03 -0.01 -4.16
C TRP A 131 11.17 0.40 -2.96
N SER A 132 10.63 1.63 -2.96
CA SER A 132 9.88 2.12 -1.80
C SER A 132 8.54 1.42 -1.59
N GLY A 133 7.94 0.86 -2.66
CA GLY A 133 6.57 0.37 -2.62
C GLY A 133 5.52 1.49 -2.67
N ASP A 134 5.95 2.76 -2.69
CA ASP A 134 5.08 3.91 -2.59
C ASP A 134 3.97 3.87 -3.66
N ASN A 135 2.74 4.15 -3.23
CA ASN A 135 1.62 4.38 -4.13
C ASN A 135 1.72 5.76 -4.85
N ASP A 136 2.88 6.03 -5.46
CA ASP A 136 3.21 7.26 -6.19
C ASP A 136 3.60 6.94 -7.64
N THR A 137 3.12 7.76 -8.58
CA THR A 137 3.39 7.55 -10.03
C THR A 137 4.88 7.66 -10.34
N SER A 138 5.59 8.62 -9.75
CA SER A 138 7.00 8.88 -10.04
C SER A 138 7.92 7.77 -9.49
N GLU A 139 7.61 7.25 -8.30
CA GLU A 139 8.37 6.15 -7.70
C GLU A 139 8.20 4.85 -8.48
N ARG A 140 6.99 4.58 -9.02
CA ARG A 140 6.77 3.43 -9.92
C ARG A 140 7.62 3.51 -11.20
N ILE A 141 7.79 4.70 -11.77
CA ILE A 141 8.66 4.92 -12.95
C ILE A 141 10.14 4.74 -12.57
N LYS A 142 10.61 5.34 -11.47
CA LYS A 142 12.00 5.14 -11.01
C LYS A 142 12.30 3.68 -10.69
N ALA A 143 11.33 2.95 -10.13
CA ALA A 143 11.46 1.53 -9.84
C ALA A 143 11.62 0.69 -11.12
N SER A 144 10.92 1.03 -12.21
CA SER A 144 11.09 0.31 -13.48
C SER A 144 12.47 0.55 -14.11
N GLU A 145 13.00 1.77 -14.00
CA GLU A 145 14.37 2.10 -14.42
C GLU A 145 15.42 1.32 -13.61
N ARG A 146 15.24 1.24 -12.28
CA ARG A 146 16.11 0.42 -11.40
C ARG A 146 16.01 -1.07 -11.71
N LEU A 147 14.82 -1.56 -12.02
CA LEU A 147 14.61 -2.96 -12.41
C LEU A 147 15.43 -3.28 -13.66
N PHE A 148 15.35 -2.42 -14.68
CA PHE A 148 16.12 -2.61 -15.90
C PHE A 148 17.63 -2.57 -15.66
N ASP A 149 18.12 -1.61 -14.89
CA ASP A 149 19.52 -1.53 -14.50
C ASP A 149 20.02 -2.80 -13.78
N ILE A 150 19.26 -3.31 -12.82
CA ILE A 150 19.63 -4.51 -12.06
C ILE A 150 19.72 -5.72 -12.97
N ILE A 151 18.72 -5.96 -13.83
CA ILE A 151 18.73 -7.12 -14.73
C ILE A 151 19.98 -7.10 -15.62
N LEU A 152 20.34 -5.95 -16.20
CA LEU A 152 21.53 -5.86 -17.06
C LEU A 152 22.85 -6.00 -16.30
N ARG A 153 22.91 -5.56 -15.04
CA ARG A 153 24.11 -5.72 -14.19
C ARG A 153 24.29 -7.12 -13.65
N THR A 154 23.19 -7.80 -13.34
CA THR A 154 23.23 -9.20 -12.88
C THR A 154 23.61 -10.12 -14.03
N TYR A 155 23.18 -9.80 -15.25
CA TYR A 155 23.37 -10.66 -16.43
C TYR A 155 24.10 -9.96 -17.60
N PRO A 156 25.30 -9.40 -17.36
CA PRO A 156 26.00 -8.61 -18.37
C PRO A 156 26.42 -9.44 -19.58
N ASN A 157 26.69 -10.73 -19.36
CA ASN A 157 27.20 -11.66 -20.36
C ASN A 157 26.08 -12.29 -21.23
N TRP A 158 24.81 -11.93 -21.03
CA TRP A 158 23.69 -12.56 -21.73
C TRP A 158 23.01 -11.67 -22.76
N LYS A 159 23.52 -10.45 -23.00
CA LYS A 159 22.92 -9.49 -23.94
C LYS A 159 22.80 -10.01 -25.38
N ASN A 160 23.68 -10.93 -25.77
CA ASN A 160 23.66 -11.60 -27.09
C ASN A 160 22.97 -12.97 -27.09
N GLN A 161 22.51 -13.46 -25.93
CA GLN A 161 21.83 -14.74 -25.80
C GLN A 161 20.31 -14.56 -25.91
N GLU A 162 19.61 -15.62 -26.29
CA GLU A 162 18.15 -15.66 -26.24
C GLU A 162 17.71 -15.76 -24.78
N VAL A 163 17.07 -14.71 -24.28
CA VAL A 163 16.65 -14.60 -22.87
C VAL A 163 15.15 -14.37 -22.80
N HIS A 164 14.48 -15.21 -22.02
CA HIS A 164 13.07 -15.11 -21.71
C HIS A 164 12.88 -14.63 -20.27
N LEU A 165 12.33 -13.43 -20.11
CA LEU A 165 12.03 -12.84 -18.81
C LEU A 165 10.64 -13.28 -18.35
N HIS A 166 10.56 -13.73 -17.10
CA HIS A 166 9.35 -14.13 -16.39
C HIS A 166 9.18 -13.20 -15.19
N LEU A 167 8.25 -12.25 -15.28
CA LEU A 167 8.12 -11.18 -14.29
C LEU A 167 6.99 -11.52 -13.31
N ILE A 168 7.25 -11.49 -12.02
CA ILE A 168 6.26 -11.74 -10.96
C ILE A 168 6.12 -10.48 -10.11
N GLY A 169 4.96 -9.84 -10.16
CA GLY A 169 4.70 -8.59 -9.45
C GLY A 169 3.55 -8.73 -8.47
N HIS A 170 3.75 -8.33 -7.20
CA HIS A 170 2.65 -8.18 -6.24
C HIS A 170 2.21 -6.73 -6.12
N SER A 171 0.90 -6.48 -5.98
CA SER A 171 0.34 -5.14 -5.79
C SER A 171 0.87 -4.17 -6.86
N HIS A 172 1.35 -2.99 -6.45
CA HIS A 172 2.00 -2.03 -7.34
C HIS A 172 3.29 -2.51 -8.01
N GLY A 173 3.92 -3.59 -7.55
CA GLY A 173 5.01 -4.26 -8.25
C GLY A 173 4.60 -4.76 -9.64
N GLY A 174 3.33 -5.15 -9.83
CA GLY A 174 2.79 -5.42 -11.17
C GLY A 174 2.70 -4.16 -12.04
N ASN A 175 2.41 -2.99 -11.46
CA ASN A 175 2.44 -1.73 -12.20
C ASN A 175 3.86 -1.28 -12.53
N VAL A 176 4.86 -1.61 -11.69
CA VAL A 176 6.29 -1.42 -12.01
C VAL A 176 6.69 -2.29 -13.20
N ILE A 177 6.20 -3.53 -13.28
CA ILE A 177 6.39 -4.39 -14.47
C ILE A 177 5.80 -3.72 -15.71
N ASN A 178 4.58 -3.18 -15.64
CA ASN A 178 3.99 -2.48 -16.78
C ASN A 178 4.82 -1.26 -17.20
N GLN A 179 5.30 -0.46 -16.24
CA GLN A 179 6.21 0.65 -16.52
C GLN A 179 7.56 0.19 -17.08
N PHE A 180 8.04 -0.99 -16.67
CA PHE A 180 9.24 -1.60 -17.25
C PHE A 180 9.00 -1.98 -18.72
N THR A 181 7.85 -2.56 -19.06
CA THR A 181 7.51 -2.88 -20.46
C THR A 181 7.43 -1.62 -21.33
N GLU A 182 6.91 -0.52 -20.78
CA GLU A 182 6.86 0.78 -21.48
C GLU A 182 8.27 1.36 -21.67
N LEU A 183 9.10 1.33 -20.62
CA LEU A 183 10.48 1.79 -20.67
C LEU A 183 11.30 1.07 -21.76
N ILE A 184 11.20 -0.26 -21.86
CA ILE A 184 11.97 -1.05 -22.83
C ILE A 184 11.38 -1.02 -24.26
N SER A 185 10.26 -0.33 -24.48
CA SER A 185 9.57 -0.32 -25.76
C SER A 185 10.40 0.32 -26.89
N SER A 186 11.20 1.33 -26.55
CA SER A 186 12.01 2.08 -27.51
C SER A 186 13.27 2.69 -26.88
N LYS A 187 14.24 3.03 -27.72
CA LYS A 187 15.46 3.75 -27.30
C LYS A 187 15.13 5.13 -26.72
N ASP A 188 14.11 5.79 -27.25
CA ASP A 188 13.69 7.12 -26.81
C ASP A 188 13.17 7.11 -25.36
N MET A 189 12.44 6.05 -24.98
CA MET A 189 11.98 5.91 -23.59
C MET A 189 13.15 5.66 -22.64
N ILE A 190 14.12 4.84 -23.03
CA ILE A 190 15.36 4.61 -22.25
C ILE A 190 16.18 5.90 -22.14
N ALA A 191 16.27 6.69 -23.21
CA ALA A 191 17.05 7.93 -23.22
C ALA A 191 16.51 9.02 -22.27
N LYS A 192 15.21 8.96 -21.94
CA LYS A 192 14.56 9.87 -20.97
C LYS A 192 14.88 9.49 -19.52
N SER A 193 15.35 8.27 -19.25
CA SER A 193 15.63 7.83 -17.89
C SER A 193 16.80 8.59 -17.28
N THR A 194 16.58 9.07 -16.06
CA THR A 194 17.62 9.74 -15.26
C THR A 194 18.56 8.75 -14.59
N ILE A 195 18.14 7.50 -14.39
CA ILE A 195 18.94 6.44 -13.75
C ILE A 195 19.83 5.70 -14.77
N LEU A 196 19.31 5.45 -15.98
CA LEU A 196 20.00 4.64 -17.00
C LEU A 196 21.01 5.44 -17.82
N LYS A 197 20.73 6.72 -18.07
CA LYS A 197 21.61 7.60 -18.87
C LYS A 197 23.04 7.68 -18.31
N PRO A 198 23.28 7.92 -17.00
CA PRO A 198 24.64 7.92 -16.45
C PRO A 198 25.36 6.57 -16.58
N ARG A 199 24.60 5.47 -16.69
CA ARG A 199 25.11 4.10 -16.81
C ARG A 199 25.36 3.65 -18.26
N LYS A 200 25.14 4.54 -19.24
CA LYS A 200 25.31 4.27 -20.67
C LYS A 200 24.47 3.08 -21.18
N ILE A 201 23.34 2.82 -20.53
CA ILE A 201 22.33 1.86 -20.99
C ILE A 201 21.43 2.61 -21.99
N ALA A 202 21.51 2.22 -23.27
CA ALA A 202 20.85 2.95 -24.36
C ALA A 202 19.77 2.13 -25.10
N GLU A 203 19.75 0.81 -24.91
CA GLU A 203 18.78 -0.06 -25.56
C GLU A 203 18.52 -1.33 -24.76
N PHE A 204 17.34 -1.90 -24.97
CA PHE A 204 17.01 -3.24 -24.50
C PHE A 204 17.65 -4.28 -25.43
N PRO A 205 18.34 -5.32 -24.90
CA PRO A 205 18.99 -6.31 -25.74
C PRO A 205 18.01 -6.95 -26.74
N LYS A 206 18.38 -6.94 -28.02
CA LYS A 206 17.52 -7.41 -29.12
C LYS A 206 16.98 -8.83 -28.93
N PRO A 207 17.77 -9.83 -28.48
CA PRO A 207 17.30 -11.21 -28.35
C PRO A 207 16.48 -11.46 -27.09
N TRP A 208 16.29 -10.46 -26.22
CA TRP A 208 15.53 -10.62 -24.99
C TRP A 208 14.04 -10.38 -25.24
N LYS A 209 13.19 -11.13 -24.54
CA LYS A 209 11.73 -10.99 -24.58
C LYS A 209 11.11 -11.23 -23.22
N VAL A 210 9.96 -10.61 -22.95
CA VAL A 210 9.12 -10.97 -21.78
C VAL A 210 8.19 -12.11 -22.19
N LYS A 211 8.38 -13.29 -21.58
CA LYS A 211 7.67 -14.52 -21.94
C LYS A 211 6.49 -14.83 -21.00
N SER A 212 6.52 -14.36 -19.76
CA SER A 212 5.33 -14.39 -18.90
C SER A 212 5.31 -13.24 -17.90
N ILE A 213 4.11 -12.86 -17.50
CA ILE A 213 3.87 -11.91 -16.41
C ILE A 213 2.87 -12.53 -15.43
N THR A 214 3.25 -12.64 -14.17
CA THR A 214 2.38 -13.06 -13.07
C THR A 214 2.03 -11.85 -12.22
N TYR A 215 0.76 -11.47 -12.24
CA TYR A 215 0.20 -10.44 -11.38
C TYR A 215 -0.38 -11.09 -10.13
N LEU A 216 0.06 -10.62 -8.96
CA LEU A 216 -0.43 -11.05 -7.65
C LEU A 216 -1.16 -9.85 -7.02
N SER A 217 -2.49 -9.86 -7.01
CA SER A 217 -3.31 -8.75 -6.49
C SER A 217 -2.93 -7.37 -7.06
N THR A 218 -2.50 -7.30 -8.32
CA THR A 218 -2.10 -6.04 -8.95
C THR A 218 -3.31 -5.17 -9.30
N PRO A 219 -3.38 -3.91 -8.85
CA PRO A 219 -4.45 -3.01 -9.28
C PRO A 219 -4.26 -2.58 -10.75
N PHE A 220 -5.23 -2.91 -11.61
CA PHE A 220 -5.19 -2.54 -13.03
C PHE A 220 -5.88 -1.20 -13.28
N PHE A 221 -5.08 -0.15 -13.26
CA PHE A 221 -5.44 1.21 -13.64
C PHE A 221 -6.08 1.27 -15.04
N GLN A 222 -7.12 2.09 -15.22
CA GLN A 222 -7.77 2.24 -16.54
C GLN A 222 -7.00 3.18 -17.47
N LYS A 223 -6.19 4.10 -16.93
CA LYS A 223 -5.45 5.11 -17.72
C LYS A 223 -3.95 5.01 -17.52
N LYS A 224 -3.47 4.87 -16.28
CA LYS A 224 -2.04 4.83 -15.96
C LYS A 224 -1.48 3.41 -16.03
N HIS A 225 -0.15 3.28 -16.03
CA HIS A 225 0.56 2.00 -15.88
C HIS A 225 0.07 0.88 -16.81
N GLN A 226 -0.20 1.21 -18.08
CA GLN A 226 -0.68 0.24 -19.07
C GLN A 226 0.44 -0.71 -19.48
N LEU A 227 0.09 -1.97 -19.78
CA LEU A 227 1.01 -2.95 -20.32
C LEU A 227 1.40 -2.58 -21.76
N ASN A 228 2.71 -2.49 -22.03
CA ASN A 228 3.24 -2.32 -23.38
C ASN A 228 3.57 -3.69 -23.99
N HIS A 229 3.19 -3.88 -25.25
CA HIS A 229 3.24 -5.19 -25.92
C HIS A 229 4.47 -5.40 -26.81
N SER A 230 5.25 -4.34 -27.07
CA SER A 230 6.29 -4.32 -28.12
C SER A 230 7.47 -5.26 -27.89
N LYS A 231 7.79 -5.59 -26.64
CA LYS A 231 8.88 -6.50 -26.24
C LYS A 231 8.39 -7.80 -25.61
N LEU A 232 7.09 -8.06 -25.67
CA LEU A 232 6.55 -9.35 -25.26
C LEU A 232 6.91 -10.41 -26.30
N HIS A 233 7.11 -11.64 -25.83
CA HIS A 233 7.20 -12.80 -26.68
C HIS A 233 5.83 -13.06 -27.34
N LYS A 234 5.78 -13.63 -28.56
CA LYS A 234 4.52 -13.94 -29.26
C LYS A 234 3.57 -14.82 -28.42
N ASP A 235 4.12 -15.83 -27.75
CA ASP A 235 3.40 -16.70 -26.82
C ASP A 235 3.50 -16.21 -25.36
N CYS A 236 3.48 -14.89 -25.13
CA CYS A 236 3.52 -14.35 -23.78
C CYS A 236 2.28 -14.78 -22.98
N LYS A 237 2.50 -15.29 -21.77
CA LYS A 237 1.42 -15.73 -20.87
C LYS A 237 1.20 -14.74 -19.74
N ILE A 238 -0.06 -14.40 -19.50
CA ILE A 238 -0.47 -13.61 -18.34
C ILE A 238 -1.09 -14.55 -17.31
N ILE A 239 -0.59 -14.50 -16.08
CA ILE A 239 -1.14 -15.24 -14.94
C ILE A 239 -1.68 -14.20 -13.97
N ASN A 240 -2.98 -14.23 -13.68
CA ASN A 240 -3.63 -13.25 -12.82
C ASN A 240 -4.14 -13.93 -11.55
N VAL A 241 -3.50 -13.66 -10.41
CA VAL A 241 -3.92 -14.15 -9.11
C VAL A 241 -4.64 -13.03 -8.37
N HIS A 242 -5.90 -13.23 -8.00
CA HIS A 242 -6.70 -12.19 -7.36
C HIS A 242 -7.63 -12.76 -6.29
N ASN A 243 -7.93 -11.92 -5.31
CA ASN A 243 -8.92 -12.19 -4.27
C ASN A 243 -10.03 -11.14 -4.39
N GLU A 244 -11.26 -11.59 -4.61
CA GLU A 244 -12.42 -10.72 -4.79
C GLU A 244 -12.76 -9.92 -3.53
N TYR A 245 -12.24 -10.30 -2.36
CA TYR A 245 -12.37 -9.52 -1.12
C TYR A 245 -11.29 -8.44 -0.96
N ASP A 246 -10.31 -8.36 -1.88
CA ASP A 246 -9.20 -7.41 -1.84
C ASP A 246 -9.71 -5.98 -2.09
N LEU A 247 -9.81 -5.20 -1.01
CA LEU A 247 -10.23 -3.81 -1.05
C LEU A 247 -9.12 -2.89 -1.58
N THR A 248 -7.85 -3.30 -1.45
CA THR A 248 -6.73 -2.51 -1.95
C THR A 248 -6.73 -2.47 -3.47
N GLN A 249 -6.86 -3.63 -4.11
CA GLN A 249 -6.88 -3.76 -5.57
C GLN A 249 -8.11 -3.10 -6.20
N GLN A 250 -9.24 -3.09 -5.51
CA GLN A 250 -10.54 -2.67 -6.07
C GLN A 250 -10.98 -1.25 -5.68
N LEU A 251 -10.34 -0.63 -4.69
CA LEU A 251 -10.73 0.69 -4.19
C LEU A 251 -9.54 1.56 -3.78
N ILE A 252 -8.69 1.11 -2.85
CA ILE A 252 -7.67 1.99 -2.24
C ILE A 252 -6.67 2.44 -3.31
N ALA A 253 -6.27 1.52 -4.20
CA ALA A 253 -5.36 1.83 -5.30
C ALA A 253 -5.93 2.82 -6.33
N ASN A 254 -7.24 3.13 -6.30
CA ASN A 254 -7.81 4.18 -7.16
C ASN A 254 -7.11 5.52 -6.90
N PHE A 255 -6.68 5.77 -5.67
CA PHE A 255 -6.05 6.99 -5.24
C PHE A 255 -4.53 6.83 -5.38
N SER A 256 -3.92 7.37 -6.43
CA SER A 256 -2.47 7.52 -6.46
C SER A 256 -2.08 8.67 -5.55
N LEU A 257 -1.26 8.39 -4.54
CA LEU A 257 -0.92 9.33 -3.49
C LEU A 257 0.44 9.98 -3.74
N ASN A 258 0.56 11.25 -3.37
CA ASN A 258 1.85 11.92 -3.25
C ASN A 258 2.64 11.27 -2.10
N ASN A 259 3.98 11.32 -2.15
CA ASN A 259 4.85 10.63 -1.19
C ASN A 259 4.48 10.95 0.28
N LEU A 260 3.93 9.95 0.98
CA LEU A 260 3.43 10.07 2.36
C LEU A 260 4.53 9.96 3.43
N GLU A 261 5.76 9.58 3.07
CA GLU A 261 6.87 9.34 4.01
C GLU A 261 7.18 10.57 4.87
N GLY A 262 7.17 11.76 4.26
CA GLY A 262 7.39 13.03 4.96
C GLY A 262 6.31 13.32 6.00
N LEU A 263 5.13 12.75 5.84
CA LEU A 263 3.98 12.96 6.72
C LEU A 263 4.06 12.06 7.95
N LEU A 264 4.45 10.80 7.76
CA LEU A 264 4.47 9.80 8.83
C LEU A 264 5.65 9.95 9.78
N LYS A 265 6.81 10.44 9.31
CA LYS A 265 7.96 10.76 10.18
C LYS A 265 7.65 11.81 11.25
N SER A 266 6.62 12.62 11.04
CA SER A 266 6.22 13.66 12.00
C SER A 266 5.30 13.13 13.12
N PHE A 267 4.62 11.99 12.89
CA PHE A 267 3.61 11.49 13.79
C PHE A 267 4.21 10.59 14.87
N LYS A 268 4.13 11.02 16.13
CA LYS A 268 4.60 10.23 17.27
C LYS A 268 3.52 9.27 17.74
N VAL A 269 3.43 8.10 17.07
CA VAL A 269 2.46 7.03 17.38
C VAL A 269 2.47 6.67 18.87
N ASP A 270 3.64 6.60 19.52
CA ASP A 270 3.74 6.24 20.95
C ASP A 270 3.04 7.24 21.87
N ARG A 271 3.11 8.54 21.56
CA ARG A 271 2.44 9.57 22.37
C ARG A 271 0.93 9.57 22.13
N PHE A 272 0.53 9.39 20.88
CA PHE A 272 -0.88 9.21 20.53
C PHE A 272 -1.46 7.97 21.24
N THR A 273 -0.75 6.85 21.21
CA THR A 273 -1.11 5.60 21.88
C THR A 273 -1.16 5.77 23.39
N THR A 274 -0.19 6.46 23.99
CA THR A 274 -0.22 6.83 25.41
C THR A 274 -1.50 7.59 25.77
N GLY A 275 -1.89 8.58 24.95
CA GLY A 275 -3.14 9.31 25.15
C GLY A 275 -4.38 8.41 25.08
N ILE A 276 -4.43 7.49 24.11
CA ILE A 276 -5.52 6.51 23.97
C ILE A 276 -5.58 5.57 25.20
N THR A 277 -4.44 5.08 25.67
CA THR A 277 -4.35 4.23 26.86
C THR A 277 -4.88 4.95 28.08
N ILE A 278 -4.47 6.20 28.31
CA ILE A 278 -4.98 7.03 29.41
C ILE A 278 -6.50 7.12 29.37
N VAL A 279 -7.10 7.39 28.20
CA VAL A 279 -8.57 7.47 28.05
C VAL A 279 -9.25 6.12 28.30
N LYS A 280 -8.66 5.02 27.82
CA LYS A 280 -9.20 3.66 28.02
C LYS A 280 -9.16 3.22 29.47
N ASP A 281 -8.14 3.63 30.21
CA ASP A 281 -7.93 3.26 31.62
C ASP A 281 -8.81 4.05 32.60
N VAL A 282 -9.53 5.08 32.12
CA VAL A 282 -10.50 5.84 32.91
C VAL A 282 -11.59 4.91 33.45
N LYS A 283 -11.73 4.89 34.76
CA LYS A 283 -12.71 4.04 35.45
C LYS A 283 -14.09 4.69 35.43
N LYS A 284 -14.86 4.44 34.36
CA LYS A 284 -16.22 4.98 34.16
C LYS A 284 -17.16 4.71 35.35
N ASP A 285 -17.04 3.54 35.99
CA ASP A 285 -17.88 3.20 37.15
C ASP A 285 -17.62 4.09 38.36
N ILE A 286 -16.40 4.60 38.55
CA ILE A 286 -16.10 5.55 39.62
C ILE A 286 -16.85 6.87 39.38
N ILE A 287 -16.83 7.36 38.15
CA ILE A 287 -17.55 8.57 37.74
C ILE A 287 -19.05 8.38 37.94
N MET A 288 -19.60 7.27 37.43
CA MET A 288 -21.03 6.97 37.53
C MET A 288 -21.49 6.77 38.98
N THR A 289 -20.66 6.14 39.82
CA THR A 289 -20.93 5.95 41.25
C THR A 289 -21.05 7.31 41.95
N TYR A 290 -20.14 8.25 41.66
CA TYR A 290 -20.23 9.61 42.18
C TYR A 290 -21.51 10.32 41.69
N LEU A 291 -21.77 10.32 40.38
CA LEU A 291 -22.93 11.01 39.81
C LEU A 291 -24.27 10.47 40.31
N LYS A 292 -24.35 9.18 40.65
CA LYS A 292 -25.53 8.54 41.25
C LYS A 292 -25.61 8.70 42.78
N SER A 293 -24.49 8.99 43.44
CA SER A 293 -24.46 9.08 44.90
C SER A 293 -25.24 10.31 45.41
N LEU A 294 -25.85 10.13 46.58
CA LEU A 294 -26.46 11.21 47.37
C LEU A 294 -25.40 11.83 48.31
N ILE A 295 -25.62 13.07 48.74
CA ILE A 295 -24.65 13.86 49.53
C ILE A 295 -24.25 13.15 50.85
N TRP A 296 -25.15 12.33 51.40
CA TRP A 296 -24.94 11.58 52.66
C TRP A 296 -24.11 10.30 52.51
N GLN A 297 -23.69 9.91 51.30
CA GLN A 297 -23.06 8.61 51.01
C GLN A 297 -21.56 8.72 50.65
N ASP A 298 -20.71 9.06 51.62
CA ASP A 298 -19.26 9.24 51.42
C ASP A 298 -18.93 10.07 50.16
N PHE A 299 -19.74 11.11 49.96
CA PHE A 299 -19.84 11.83 48.69
C PHE A 299 -18.52 12.51 48.32
N LYS A 300 -17.78 12.99 49.33
CA LYS A 300 -16.47 13.66 49.16
C LYS A 300 -15.40 12.71 48.62
N ASN A 301 -15.23 11.52 49.19
CA ASN A 301 -14.20 10.59 48.71
C ASN A 301 -14.52 10.07 47.31
N LYS A 302 -15.80 9.77 47.05
CA LYS A 302 -16.27 9.38 45.71
C LYS A 302 -16.04 10.50 44.69
N ALA A 303 -16.29 11.75 45.07
CA ALA A 303 -15.99 12.92 44.25
C ALA A 303 -14.48 13.03 43.95
N ILE A 304 -13.59 12.93 44.95
CA ILE A 304 -12.13 12.99 44.72
C ILE A 304 -11.69 11.98 43.67
N LEU A 305 -12.15 10.73 43.78
CA LEU A 305 -11.84 9.68 42.83
C LEU A 305 -12.40 10.03 41.43
N ALA A 306 -13.66 10.44 41.34
CA ALA A 306 -14.29 10.82 40.08
C ALA A 306 -13.59 12.02 39.40
N TRP A 307 -13.14 13.01 40.18
CA TRP A 307 -12.39 14.18 39.68
C TRP A 307 -11.07 13.74 39.05
N ARG A 308 -10.34 12.84 39.71
CA ARG A 308 -9.10 12.29 39.18
C ARG A 308 -9.32 11.55 37.86
N GLU A 309 -10.35 10.71 37.78
CA GLU A 309 -10.67 9.98 36.55
C GLU A 309 -11.07 10.94 35.40
N MET A 310 -11.79 12.02 35.68
CA MET A 310 -12.09 13.07 34.69
C MET A 310 -10.86 13.86 34.25
N SER A 311 -10.01 14.24 35.20
CA SER A 311 -8.74 14.92 34.90
C SER A 311 -7.88 14.05 33.97
N ASN A 312 -7.81 12.74 34.23
CA ASN A 312 -7.11 11.78 33.37
C ASN A 312 -7.74 11.67 31.98
N ALA A 313 -9.07 11.57 31.88
CA ALA A 313 -9.77 11.50 30.60
C ALA A 313 -9.40 12.67 29.69
N PHE A 314 -9.47 13.89 30.24
CA PHE A 314 -9.19 15.11 29.49
C PHE A 314 -7.70 15.35 29.23
N LEU A 315 -6.80 14.85 30.10
CA LEU A 315 -5.37 14.76 29.80
C LEU A 315 -5.11 13.87 28.57
N GLY A 316 -5.74 12.69 28.53
CA GLY A 316 -5.63 11.77 27.40
C GLY A 316 -6.12 12.40 26.10
N PHE A 317 -7.32 13.01 26.10
CA PHE A 317 -7.84 13.74 24.94
C PHE A 317 -6.95 14.91 24.50
N ASN A 318 -6.36 15.64 25.45
CA ASN A 318 -5.44 16.73 25.14
C ASN A 318 -4.19 16.21 24.41
N ILE A 319 -3.57 15.13 24.90
CA ILE A 319 -2.40 14.49 24.27
C ILE A 319 -2.75 14.00 22.86
N ILE A 320 -3.88 13.32 22.70
CA ILE A 320 -4.37 12.83 21.39
C ILE A 320 -4.51 14.00 20.41
N THR A 321 -5.20 15.07 20.83
CA THR A 321 -5.49 16.24 19.98
C THR A 321 -4.19 16.97 19.62
N ALA A 322 -3.27 17.14 20.57
CA ALA A 322 -1.97 17.77 20.36
C ALA A 322 -1.12 17.05 19.30
N GLU A 323 -1.06 15.72 19.36
CA GLU A 323 -0.30 14.93 18.39
C GLU A 323 -1.00 14.90 17.02
N PHE A 324 -2.33 14.93 16.98
CA PHE A 324 -3.09 15.06 15.72
C PHE A 324 -2.87 16.42 15.05
N ILE A 325 -2.84 17.52 15.81
CA ILE A 325 -2.51 18.86 15.29
C ILE A 325 -1.10 18.87 14.69
N LYS A 326 -0.11 18.28 15.38
CA LYS A 326 1.28 18.20 14.87
C LYS A 326 1.35 17.44 13.55
N TYR A 327 0.62 16.33 13.44
CA TYR A 327 0.53 15.55 12.22
C TYR A 327 -0.06 16.38 11.07
N ILE A 328 -1.21 17.01 11.27
CA ILE A 328 -1.84 17.84 10.24
C ILE A 328 -0.89 18.97 9.81
N ASN A 329 -0.22 19.60 10.77
CA ASN A 329 0.74 20.66 10.48
C ASN A 329 1.94 20.19 9.65
N SER A 330 2.33 18.92 9.74
CA SER A 330 3.39 18.35 8.90
C SER A 330 2.98 18.14 7.44
N LEU A 331 1.67 18.11 7.14
CA LEU A 331 1.16 17.92 5.79
C LEU A 331 1.61 19.06 4.88
N LYS A 332 2.44 18.76 3.88
CA LYS A 332 2.82 19.73 2.85
C LYS A 332 1.70 19.80 1.82
N ILE A 333 1.00 20.92 1.77
CA ILE A 333 -0.10 21.17 0.84
C ILE A 333 0.32 22.32 -0.07
N GLU A 334 0.50 22.04 -1.35
CA GLU A 334 0.90 23.06 -2.34
C GLU A 334 -0.29 23.95 -2.75
N ASN A 335 -1.52 23.43 -2.63
CA ASN A 335 -2.73 24.18 -2.94
C ASN A 335 -3.03 25.22 -1.86
N SER A 336 -2.98 26.51 -2.22
CA SER A 336 -3.17 27.63 -1.28
C SER A 336 -4.56 27.68 -0.65
N ASN A 337 -5.61 27.21 -1.32
CA ASN A 337 -6.96 27.16 -0.74
C ASN A 337 -7.08 26.04 0.30
N LEU A 338 -6.57 24.84 -0.02
CA LEU A 338 -6.56 23.73 0.93
C LEU A 338 -5.65 24.02 2.13
N GLN A 339 -4.58 24.80 1.95
CA GLN A 339 -3.75 25.29 3.05
C GLN A 339 -4.53 26.19 4.01
N LYS A 340 -5.41 27.08 3.51
CA LYS A 340 -6.30 27.90 4.35
C LYS A 340 -7.36 27.06 5.09
N GLU A 341 -7.91 26.04 4.42
CA GLU A 341 -8.85 25.10 5.04
C GLU A 341 -8.15 24.31 6.15
N LYS A 342 -6.93 23.83 5.90
CA LYS A 342 -6.06 23.19 6.91
C LYS A 342 -5.83 24.12 8.10
N GLU A 343 -5.47 25.38 7.89
CA GLU A 343 -5.24 26.35 8.98
C GLU A 343 -6.50 26.60 9.79
N THR A 344 -7.65 26.72 9.13
CA THR A 344 -8.95 26.86 9.79
C THR A 344 -9.26 25.63 10.64
N PHE A 345 -9.03 24.42 10.11
CA PHE A 345 -9.22 23.18 10.84
C PHE A 345 -8.26 23.03 12.03
N VAL A 346 -6.99 23.37 11.85
CA VAL A 346 -6.00 23.39 12.93
C VAL A 346 -6.40 24.37 14.02
N ASN A 347 -6.96 25.54 13.68
CA ASN A 347 -7.49 26.48 14.66
C ASN A 347 -8.68 25.90 15.43
N LEU A 348 -9.58 25.16 14.79
CA LEU A 348 -10.65 24.44 15.48
C LEU A 348 -10.08 23.38 16.44
N LEU A 349 -9.08 22.62 16.01
CA LEU A 349 -8.42 21.63 16.86
C LEU A 349 -7.65 22.28 18.01
N ASN A 350 -7.02 23.43 17.81
CA ASN A 350 -6.39 24.20 18.89
C ASN A 350 -7.42 24.63 19.93
N ASN A 351 -8.62 25.06 19.50
CA ASN A 351 -9.71 25.37 20.41
C ASN A 351 -10.20 24.13 21.18
N LEU A 352 -10.29 22.97 20.52
CA LEU A 352 -10.59 21.69 21.17
C LEU A 352 -9.51 21.31 22.18
N GLN A 353 -8.24 21.46 21.81
CA GLN A 353 -7.09 21.18 22.66
C GLN A 353 -7.11 22.11 23.89
N GLN A 354 -7.38 23.40 23.71
CA GLN A 354 -7.49 24.36 24.80
C GLN A 354 -8.63 23.97 25.75
N TRP A 355 -9.80 23.62 25.21
CA TRP A 355 -10.91 23.13 26.04
C TRP A 355 -10.52 21.90 26.86
N THR A 356 -9.90 20.90 26.23
CA THR A 356 -9.48 19.69 26.97
C THR A 356 -8.43 19.99 28.04
N TYR A 357 -7.52 20.94 27.79
CA TYR A 357 -6.56 21.41 28.78
C TYR A 357 -7.25 22.13 29.95
N ASP A 358 -8.17 23.04 29.66
CA ASP A 358 -8.90 23.81 30.67
C ASP A 358 -9.72 22.87 31.57
N VAL A 359 -10.40 21.88 30.98
CA VAL A 359 -11.14 20.87 31.75
C VAL A 359 -10.19 20.03 32.59
N HIS A 360 -9.08 19.54 32.02
CA HIS A 360 -8.07 18.81 32.79
C HIS A 360 -7.60 19.62 34.01
N LYS A 361 -7.32 20.92 33.84
CA LYS A 361 -6.90 21.85 34.90
C LYS A 361 -7.98 22.09 35.93
N ASN A 362 -9.24 22.25 35.51
CA ASN A 362 -10.38 22.41 36.42
C ASN A 362 -10.59 21.16 37.29
N TYR A 363 -10.25 19.98 36.78
CA TYR A 363 -10.38 18.72 37.49
C TYR A 363 -9.11 18.27 38.25
N SER A 364 -7.93 18.84 37.95
CA SER A 364 -6.67 18.53 38.63
C SER A 364 -6.55 19.19 40.01
N SER A 365 -7.40 20.17 40.29
CA SER A 365 -7.57 20.84 41.57
C SER A 365 -9.04 20.85 41.98
N ILE A 366 -9.38 20.43 43.20
CA ILE A 366 -10.76 20.45 43.72
C ILE A 366 -11.09 21.81 44.38
N SER A 367 -10.45 22.88 43.93
CA SER A 367 -10.67 24.24 44.43
C SER A 367 -12.02 24.78 43.94
N GLY A 368 -13.11 24.43 44.63
CA GLY A 368 -14.47 24.88 44.27
C GLY A 368 -15.62 24.10 44.90
N GLY A 369 -15.37 22.90 45.44
CA GLY A 369 -16.39 22.05 46.05
C GLY A 369 -16.55 20.69 45.37
N TYR A 370 -17.30 19.78 46.00
CA TYR A 370 -17.51 18.41 45.54
C TYR A 370 -18.88 18.20 44.89
N ASP A 371 -19.70 19.24 44.79
CA ASP A 371 -21.08 19.16 44.32
C ASP A 371 -21.18 18.98 42.80
N LYS A 372 -22.32 18.45 42.36
CA LYS A 372 -22.58 18.13 40.95
C LYS A 372 -22.69 19.37 40.06
N SER A 373 -23.01 20.53 40.63
CA SER A 373 -23.03 21.80 39.88
C SER A 373 -21.60 22.25 39.57
N THR A 374 -20.69 22.17 40.54
CA THR A 374 -19.26 22.42 40.34
C THR A 374 -18.65 21.43 39.35
N TRP A 375 -19.01 20.15 39.42
CA TRP A 375 -18.66 19.15 38.39
C TRP A 375 -19.07 19.61 36.98
N ALA A 376 -20.35 19.94 36.79
CA ALA A 376 -20.86 20.37 35.49
C ALA A 376 -20.18 21.65 34.98
N LYS A 377 -19.91 22.62 35.87
CA LYS A 377 -19.18 23.85 35.53
C LYS A 377 -17.74 23.57 35.07
N ASN A 378 -17.05 22.65 35.74
CA ASN A 378 -15.66 22.30 35.43
C ASN A 378 -15.48 21.67 34.04
N LEU A 379 -16.53 21.10 33.45
CA LEU A 379 -16.52 20.60 32.08
C LEU A 379 -16.46 21.70 31.01
N ASN A 380 -16.77 22.95 31.37
CA ASN A 380 -16.80 24.11 30.47
C ASN A 380 -17.43 23.79 29.09
N LEU A 381 -18.60 23.13 29.11
CA LEU A 381 -19.19 22.51 27.91
C LEU A 381 -19.43 23.51 26.78
N SER A 382 -19.74 24.77 27.09
CA SER A 382 -19.95 25.81 26.07
C SER A 382 -18.74 26.00 25.16
N GLN A 383 -17.51 25.90 25.69
CA GLN A 383 -16.28 26.00 24.89
C GLN A 383 -16.16 24.78 23.96
N GLY A 384 -16.23 23.57 24.51
CA GLY A 384 -16.11 22.34 23.73
C GLY A 384 -17.20 22.15 22.67
N LEU A 385 -18.46 22.38 23.04
CA LEU A 385 -19.61 22.19 22.16
C LEU A 385 -19.57 23.11 20.95
N SER A 386 -19.11 24.35 21.09
CA SER A 386 -18.98 25.26 19.95
C SER A 386 -18.03 24.70 18.87
N VAL A 387 -16.96 24.03 19.28
CA VAL A 387 -16.01 23.38 18.37
C VAL A 387 -16.61 22.10 17.79
N LEU A 388 -17.22 21.26 18.63
CA LEU A 388 -17.85 20.01 18.18
C LEU A 388 -19.00 20.27 17.20
N ASN A 389 -19.77 21.34 17.39
CA ASN A 389 -20.85 21.75 16.50
C ASN A 389 -20.37 22.19 15.12
N ILE A 390 -19.13 22.68 15.00
CA ILE A 390 -18.52 23.00 13.71
C ILE A 390 -17.96 21.71 13.09
N LEU A 391 -17.21 20.93 13.86
CA LEU A 391 -16.61 19.67 13.39
C LEU A 391 -17.66 18.69 12.86
N PHE A 392 -18.77 18.55 13.58
CA PHE A 392 -19.87 17.68 13.21
C PHE A 392 -20.99 18.41 12.48
N ASP A 393 -20.80 19.64 11.97
CA ASP A 393 -21.86 20.32 11.23
C ASP A 393 -22.28 19.49 10.02
N ILE A 394 -23.59 19.20 9.94
CA ILE A 394 -24.23 18.45 8.86
C ILE A 394 -25.75 18.72 8.94
N LYS A 395 -26.37 19.17 7.85
CA LYS A 395 -27.81 19.50 7.82
C LYS A 395 -28.61 18.41 7.11
N THR A 396 -28.12 17.95 5.96
CA THR A 396 -28.90 17.05 5.09
C THR A 396 -28.19 15.76 4.72
N GLY A 397 -26.86 15.76 4.55
CA GLY A 397 -26.13 14.56 4.18
C GLY A 397 -24.62 14.76 4.03
N PRO A 398 -23.93 13.78 3.42
CA PRO A 398 -22.46 13.78 3.38
C PRO A 398 -21.87 15.04 2.73
N LYS A 399 -22.52 15.60 1.71
CA LYS A 399 -21.99 16.74 0.94
C LYS A 399 -21.93 18.06 1.70
N ASP A 400 -22.77 18.24 2.71
CA ASP A 400 -22.77 19.45 3.55
C ASP A 400 -22.13 19.22 4.92
N SER A 401 -21.50 18.05 5.12
CA SER A 401 -20.71 17.79 6.32
C SER A 401 -19.38 18.54 6.27
N TYR A 402 -19.10 19.37 7.27
CA TYR A 402 -17.82 20.08 7.37
C TYR A 402 -16.63 19.11 7.37
N LEU A 403 -16.67 18.08 8.23
CA LEU A 403 -15.59 17.10 8.35
C LEU A 403 -15.39 16.29 7.06
N LEU A 404 -16.48 15.82 6.44
CA LEU A 404 -16.36 15.02 5.22
C LEU A 404 -15.88 15.87 4.04
N SER A 405 -16.33 17.12 3.91
CA SER A 405 -15.84 18.04 2.88
C SER A 405 -14.35 18.36 3.04
N LEU A 406 -13.88 18.58 4.27
CA LEU A 406 -12.45 18.78 4.53
C LEU A 406 -11.62 17.56 4.10
N LEU A 407 -12.05 16.36 4.52
CA LEU A 407 -11.37 15.11 4.15
C LEU A 407 -11.43 14.88 2.63
N ALA A 408 -12.56 15.12 2.00
CA ALA A 408 -12.73 15.05 0.55
C ALA A 408 -11.80 16.03 -0.19
N GLY A 409 -11.56 17.22 0.36
CA GLY A 409 -10.59 18.18 -0.15
C GLY A 409 -9.15 17.62 -0.13
N ILE A 410 -8.77 16.94 0.95
CA ILE A 410 -7.44 16.32 1.12
C ILE A 410 -7.22 15.16 0.15
N PHE A 411 -8.24 14.31 -0.05
CA PHE A 411 -8.20 13.15 -0.94
C PHE A 411 -8.63 13.46 -2.39
N GLY A 412 -8.97 14.71 -2.68
CA GLY A 412 -9.32 15.15 -4.03
C GLY A 412 -8.11 15.19 -4.97
N GLU A 413 -8.35 14.88 -6.25
CA GLU A 413 -7.32 14.93 -7.30
C GLU A 413 -6.58 16.27 -7.32
N SER A 414 -5.25 16.22 -7.23
CA SER A 414 -4.35 17.37 -7.31
C SER A 414 -4.64 18.49 -6.30
N LYS A 415 -5.39 18.21 -5.22
CA LYS A 415 -5.72 19.19 -4.17
C LYS A 415 -4.86 19.03 -2.92
N GLY A 416 -4.65 17.78 -2.49
CA GLY A 416 -3.92 17.46 -1.27
C GLY A 416 -2.89 16.36 -1.46
N ILE A 417 -3.16 15.20 -0.87
CA ILE A 417 -2.23 14.05 -0.89
C ILE A 417 -2.48 13.09 -2.04
N THR A 418 -3.49 13.35 -2.89
CA THR A 418 -3.83 12.51 -4.04
C THR A 418 -3.39 13.18 -5.34
N ASP A 419 -2.46 12.55 -6.07
CA ASP A 419 -2.04 12.95 -7.40
C ASP A 419 -3.21 12.83 -8.39
N SER A 420 -3.81 11.64 -8.46
CA SER A 420 -4.91 11.33 -9.36
C SER A 420 -5.81 10.23 -8.82
N ILE A 421 -7.06 10.20 -9.29
CA ILE A 421 -8.02 9.14 -9.06
C ILE A 421 -8.27 8.42 -10.40
N ASP A 422 -7.81 7.18 -10.49
CA ASP A 422 -7.99 6.33 -11.67
C ASP A 422 -8.53 4.98 -11.21
N GLU A 423 -9.69 4.60 -11.72
CA GLU A 423 -10.32 3.35 -11.35
C GLU A 423 -9.38 2.16 -11.59
N THR A 424 -9.33 1.26 -10.61
CA THR A 424 -8.56 0.02 -10.70
C THR A 424 -9.50 -1.17 -10.77
N LEU A 425 -9.16 -2.13 -11.63
CA LEU A 425 -9.84 -3.41 -11.72
C LEU A 425 -8.92 -4.51 -11.21
N TRP A 426 -9.52 -5.64 -10.82
CA TRP A 426 -8.77 -6.85 -10.47
C TRP A 426 -8.39 -7.71 -11.69
N SER A 427 -9.03 -7.48 -12.84
CA SER A 427 -8.78 -8.20 -14.09
C SER A 427 -7.92 -7.37 -15.05
N PRO A 428 -6.86 -7.94 -15.65
CA PRO A 428 -6.01 -7.25 -16.62
C PRO A 428 -6.58 -7.24 -18.05
N SER A 429 -7.76 -7.80 -18.29
CA SER A 429 -8.32 -8.08 -19.63
C SER A 429 -8.28 -6.88 -20.59
N LYS A 430 -8.54 -5.66 -20.10
CA LYS A 430 -8.47 -4.43 -20.91
C LYS A 430 -7.03 -4.07 -21.30
N GLN A 431 -6.05 -4.35 -20.45
CA GLN A 431 -4.63 -4.01 -20.69
C GLN A 431 -3.92 -5.04 -21.56
N THR A 432 -4.37 -6.31 -21.54
CA THR A 432 -3.71 -7.44 -22.21
C THR A 432 -4.12 -7.63 -23.66
N LYS A 433 -5.12 -6.90 -24.16
CA LYS A 433 -5.47 -6.82 -25.61
C LYS A 433 -5.55 -8.19 -26.31
N GLY A 434 -6.10 -9.20 -25.64
CA GLY A 434 -6.30 -10.55 -26.20
C GLY A 434 -5.20 -11.57 -25.92
N LEU A 435 -4.16 -11.23 -25.13
CA LEU A 435 -3.23 -12.24 -24.64
C LEU A 435 -3.96 -13.28 -23.76
N PRO A 436 -3.57 -14.57 -23.80
CA PRO A 436 -4.12 -15.58 -22.92
C PRO A 436 -3.91 -15.23 -21.44
N ILE A 437 -5.00 -15.26 -20.66
CA ILE A 437 -4.98 -15.02 -19.21
C ILE A 437 -5.28 -16.35 -18.51
N ILE A 438 -4.35 -16.82 -17.71
CA ILE A 438 -4.58 -17.86 -16.71
C ILE A 438 -5.12 -17.15 -15.47
N ASP A 439 -6.44 -17.14 -15.33
CA ASP A 439 -7.14 -16.48 -14.22
C ASP A 439 -7.21 -17.39 -12.99
N VAL A 440 -6.69 -16.95 -11.84
CA VAL A 440 -6.52 -17.72 -10.61
C VAL A 440 -7.23 -17.00 -9.45
N PRO A 441 -8.55 -17.20 -9.29
CA PRO A 441 -9.27 -16.69 -8.13
C PRO A 441 -8.85 -17.47 -6.87
N ILE A 442 -8.60 -16.75 -5.78
CA ILE A 442 -8.16 -17.35 -4.50
C ILE A 442 -9.06 -17.00 -3.31
N PHE A 443 -10.22 -16.38 -3.56
CA PHE A 443 -11.16 -15.97 -2.52
C PHE A 443 -11.59 -17.12 -1.61
N GLU A 444 -11.64 -18.37 -2.11
CA GLU A 444 -12.00 -19.54 -1.30
C GLU A 444 -11.00 -19.82 -0.17
N SER A 445 -9.75 -19.41 -0.34
CA SER A 445 -8.69 -19.55 0.66
C SER A 445 -8.66 -18.39 1.66
N ASP A 446 -9.46 -17.34 1.44
CA ASP A 446 -9.58 -16.23 2.38
C ASP A 446 -10.48 -16.64 3.56
N PRO A 447 -10.01 -16.55 4.82
CA PRO A 447 -10.81 -16.82 6.01
C PRO A 447 -12.18 -16.12 6.04
N TYR A 448 -12.30 -14.93 5.43
CA TYR A 448 -13.55 -14.18 5.33
C TYR A 448 -14.61 -14.92 4.50
N ASN A 449 -14.23 -15.72 3.51
CA ASN A 449 -15.16 -16.45 2.65
C ASN A 449 -16.09 -17.37 3.46
N SER A 450 -15.53 -18.03 4.47
CA SER A 450 -16.27 -18.94 5.36
C SER A 450 -17.32 -18.25 6.23
N ARG A 451 -17.38 -16.90 6.23
CA ARG A 451 -18.37 -16.12 6.98
C ARG A 451 -19.69 -15.92 6.24
N ASN A 452 -19.77 -16.33 4.98
CA ASN A 452 -20.96 -16.18 4.13
C ASN A 452 -21.43 -14.72 3.99
N LYS A 453 -20.48 -13.78 3.96
CA LYS A 453 -20.71 -12.33 3.91
C LYS A 453 -20.44 -11.69 2.54
N ARG A 454 -20.34 -12.52 1.49
CA ARG A 454 -20.01 -12.06 0.13
C ARG A 454 -21.01 -11.03 -0.40
N LYS A 455 -22.31 -11.26 -0.20
CA LYS A 455 -23.36 -10.35 -0.66
C LYS A 455 -23.26 -8.96 -0.01
N GLU A 456 -23.00 -8.91 1.30
CA GLU A 456 -22.81 -7.66 2.03
C GLU A 456 -21.54 -6.93 1.58
N PHE A 457 -20.45 -7.68 1.37
CA PHE A 457 -19.21 -7.11 0.83
C PHE A 457 -19.42 -6.54 -0.59
N ASP A 458 -20.03 -7.28 -1.50
CA ASP A 458 -20.28 -6.83 -2.87
C ASP A 458 -21.16 -5.56 -2.91
N ALA A 459 -22.19 -5.52 -2.06
CA ALA A 459 -23.07 -4.34 -1.94
C ALA A 459 -22.32 -3.12 -1.37
N PHE A 460 -21.49 -3.33 -0.36
CA PHE A 460 -20.62 -2.30 0.20
C PHE A 460 -19.64 -1.77 -0.85
N LEU A 461 -18.87 -2.66 -1.48
CA LEU A 461 -17.86 -2.31 -2.48
C LEU A 461 -18.49 -1.55 -3.65
N LYS A 462 -19.61 -2.04 -4.20
CA LYS A 462 -20.34 -1.36 -5.28
C LYS A 462 -20.80 0.04 -4.87
N GLY A 463 -21.27 0.20 -3.62
CA GLY A 463 -21.68 1.50 -3.10
C GLY A 463 -20.52 2.48 -3.01
N VAL A 464 -19.37 2.02 -2.52
CA VAL A 464 -18.16 2.84 -2.36
C VAL A 464 -17.54 3.19 -3.72
N GLN A 465 -17.38 2.21 -4.60
CA GLN A 465 -16.92 2.42 -5.98
C GLN A 465 -17.84 3.42 -6.70
N GLY A 466 -19.16 3.21 -6.63
CA GLY A 466 -20.13 4.10 -7.26
C GLY A 466 -20.03 5.56 -6.79
N ALA A 467 -19.66 5.80 -5.53
CA ALA A 467 -19.40 7.15 -5.02
C ALA A 467 -18.10 7.73 -5.61
N VAL A 468 -17.03 6.93 -5.74
CA VAL A 468 -15.79 7.35 -6.43
C VAL A 468 -16.06 7.69 -7.89
N HIS A 469 -16.80 6.85 -8.62
CA HIS A 469 -17.17 7.08 -10.04
C HIS A 469 -17.95 8.37 -10.25
N LYS A 470 -18.86 8.71 -9.32
CA LYS A 470 -19.64 9.95 -9.35
C LYS A 470 -18.87 11.17 -8.84
N ARG A 471 -17.62 10.99 -8.39
CA ARG A 471 -16.80 12.03 -7.73
C ARG A 471 -17.46 12.59 -6.46
N GLU A 472 -18.18 11.75 -5.73
CA GLU A 472 -18.83 12.07 -4.46
C GLU A 472 -17.98 11.55 -3.30
N LEU A 473 -16.81 12.15 -3.10
CA LEU A 473 -15.83 11.67 -2.11
C LEU A 473 -16.38 11.73 -0.68
N GLU A 474 -17.25 12.68 -0.36
CA GLU A 474 -17.92 12.76 0.95
C GLU A 474 -18.84 11.54 1.20
N ASP A 475 -19.57 11.08 0.18
CA ASP A 475 -20.42 9.87 0.30
C ASP A 475 -19.56 8.62 0.43
N MET A 476 -18.45 8.54 -0.32
CA MET A 476 -17.47 7.47 -0.20
C MET A 476 -16.87 7.40 1.21
N LEU A 477 -16.44 8.55 1.75
CA LEU A 477 -15.90 8.66 3.11
C LEU A 477 -16.94 8.29 4.16
N MET A 478 -18.20 8.73 4.00
CA MET A 478 -19.27 8.38 4.92
C MET A 478 -19.51 6.86 4.94
N ARG A 479 -19.48 6.18 3.78
CA ARG A 479 -19.61 4.72 3.70
C ARG A 479 -18.47 3.99 4.39
N LEU A 480 -17.23 4.45 4.21
CA LEU A 480 -16.06 3.88 4.89
C LEU A 480 -16.13 4.08 6.40
N LEU A 481 -16.37 5.32 6.85
CA LEU A 481 -16.47 5.66 8.28
C LEU A 481 -17.60 4.91 8.98
N SER A 482 -18.71 4.66 8.27
CA SER A 482 -19.83 3.90 8.81
C SER A 482 -19.47 2.47 9.19
N GLN A 483 -18.37 1.90 8.70
CA GLN A 483 -17.96 0.54 9.10
C GLN A 483 -17.24 0.50 10.46
N PHE A 484 -16.84 1.65 10.99
CA PHE A 484 -16.13 1.75 12.27
C PHE A 484 -17.05 2.10 13.44
N VAL A 485 -18.30 2.46 13.17
CA VAL A 485 -19.28 2.91 14.16
C VAL A 485 -20.51 2.02 14.11
N LYS A 486 -20.79 1.28 15.17
CA LYS A 486 -22.03 0.49 15.24
C LYS A 486 -23.24 1.42 15.26
N PRO A 487 -24.29 1.16 14.44
CA PRO A 487 -25.50 1.98 14.41
C PRO A 487 -26.12 2.18 15.80
N SER A 488 -26.16 1.12 16.62
CA SER A 488 -26.69 1.18 17.98
C SER A 488 -25.90 2.08 18.93
N MET A 489 -24.58 2.20 18.75
CA MET A 489 -23.74 3.07 19.59
C MET A 489 -24.06 4.55 19.35
N LEU A 490 -24.13 4.97 18.08
CA LEU A 490 -24.42 6.37 17.76
C LEU A 490 -25.88 6.73 18.08
N ALA A 491 -26.82 5.81 17.87
CA ALA A 491 -28.20 5.97 18.31
C ALA A 491 -28.30 6.12 19.84
N LEU A 492 -27.55 5.34 20.61
CA LEU A 492 -27.51 5.47 22.07
C LEU A 492 -26.93 6.83 22.52
N VAL A 493 -25.91 7.34 21.84
CA VAL A 493 -25.36 8.68 22.12
C VAL A 493 -26.42 9.76 21.89
N VAL A 494 -27.11 9.72 20.75
CA VAL A 494 -28.22 10.64 20.44
C VAL A 494 -29.30 10.58 21.51
N LEU A 495 -29.78 9.37 21.84
CA LEU A 495 -30.78 9.15 22.88
C LEU A 495 -30.31 9.67 24.24
N THR A 496 -29.02 9.50 24.55
CA THR A 496 -28.45 9.95 25.82
C THR A 496 -28.50 11.47 25.91
N ILE A 497 -28.15 12.17 24.84
CA ILE A 497 -28.21 13.63 24.79
C ILE A 497 -29.65 14.10 24.94
N ASP A 498 -30.57 13.55 24.14
CA ASP A 498 -31.98 13.93 24.10
C ASP A 498 -32.70 13.72 25.44
N MET A 499 -32.54 12.54 26.04
CA MET A 499 -33.32 12.15 27.22
C MET A 499 -32.68 12.55 28.56
N PHE A 500 -31.36 12.67 28.63
CA PHE A 500 -30.65 12.80 29.91
C PHE A 500 -29.81 14.07 30.04
N ILE A 501 -29.43 14.72 28.92
CA ILE A 501 -28.57 15.91 28.98
C ILE A 501 -29.39 17.17 28.68
N GLU A 502 -30.07 17.22 27.53
CA GLU A 502 -30.86 18.37 27.06
C GLU A 502 -31.91 18.83 28.10
N PRO A 503 -32.63 17.94 28.81
CA PRO A 503 -33.61 18.38 29.82
C PRO A 503 -33.01 19.03 31.07
N LEU A 504 -31.69 18.96 31.28
CA LEU A 504 -31.00 19.44 32.49
C LEU A 504 -30.22 20.74 32.27
N ILE A 505 -30.26 21.29 31.06
CA ILE A 505 -29.48 22.46 30.65
C ILE A 505 -30.41 23.54 30.09
N PHE A 506 -30.00 24.81 30.19
CA PHE A 506 -30.82 25.95 29.79
C PHE A 506 -29.97 27.03 29.11
N GLY A 507 -30.63 27.93 28.37
CA GLY A 507 -29.99 29.10 27.76
C GLY A 507 -29.03 28.72 26.63
N LYS A 508 -27.87 29.37 26.55
CA LYS A 508 -26.91 29.15 25.45
C LYS A 508 -26.41 27.70 25.37
N LEU A 509 -26.28 27.03 26.51
CA LEU A 509 -25.79 25.64 26.55
C LEU A 509 -26.81 24.68 25.94
N ASP A 510 -28.10 24.89 26.18
CA ASP A 510 -29.19 24.15 25.56
C ASP A 510 -29.12 24.25 24.04
N THR A 511 -29.04 25.47 23.49
CA THR A 511 -28.90 25.70 22.04
C THR A 511 -27.73 24.93 21.41
N GLU A 512 -26.55 24.93 22.06
CA GLU A 512 -25.38 24.22 21.55
C GLU A 512 -25.53 22.70 21.64
N VAL A 513 -26.15 22.17 22.71
CA VAL A 513 -26.40 20.72 22.84
C VAL A 513 -27.46 20.24 21.85
N THR A 514 -28.57 20.97 21.69
CA THR A 514 -29.60 20.66 20.70
C THR A 514 -29.01 20.65 19.29
N LYS A 515 -28.13 21.62 18.97
CA LYS A 515 -27.43 21.65 17.67
C LYS A 515 -26.57 20.39 17.48
N LEU A 516 -25.79 20.00 18.48
CA LEU A 516 -24.94 18.81 18.40
C LEU A 516 -25.77 17.55 18.21
N ARG A 517 -26.85 17.38 18.99
CA ARG A 517 -27.75 16.24 18.86
C ARG A 517 -28.31 16.13 17.45
N LYS A 518 -28.85 17.22 16.89
CA LYS A 518 -29.42 17.23 15.53
C LYS A 518 -28.39 16.82 14.49
N ASN A 519 -27.16 17.30 14.61
CA ASN A 519 -26.06 16.90 13.74
C ASN A 519 -25.76 15.39 13.88
N LEU A 520 -25.65 14.88 15.12
CA LEU A 520 -25.41 13.46 15.39
C LEU A 520 -26.57 12.55 14.95
N GLU A 521 -27.81 13.02 14.96
CA GLU A 521 -28.97 12.31 14.40
C GLU A 521 -28.83 12.10 12.90
N VAL A 522 -28.36 13.10 12.16
CA VAL A 522 -28.12 12.96 10.72
C VAL A 522 -27.01 11.93 10.50
N TYR A 523 -25.88 12.02 11.20
CA TYR A 523 -24.85 10.99 11.13
C TYR A 523 -25.38 9.59 11.48
N SER A 524 -26.20 9.47 12.53
CA SER A 524 -26.80 8.20 12.97
C SER A 524 -27.63 7.55 11.87
N LYS A 525 -28.42 8.34 11.13
CA LYS A 525 -29.18 7.88 9.96
C LYS A 525 -28.26 7.34 8.86
N PHE A 526 -27.17 8.05 8.55
CA PHE A 526 -26.22 7.61 7.51
C PHE A 526 -25.38 6.41 7.94
N VAL A 527 -24.93 6.35 9.20
CA VAL A 527 -24.25 5.17 9.77
C VAL A 527 -25.17 3.96 9.66
N SER A 528 -26.43 4.09 10.08
CA SER A 528 -27.41 3.00 9.97
C SER A 528 -27.67 2.57 8.53
N LYS A 529 -27.71 3.53 7.59
CA LYS A 529 -27.91 3.28 6.16
C LYS A 529 -26.72 2.58 5.49
N TYR A 530 -25.48 2.92 5.89
CA TYR A 530 -24.28 2.50 5.17
C TYR A 530 -23.47 1.42 5.90
N HIS A 531 -23.68 1.17 7.19
CA HIS A 531 -23.02 0.08 7.90
C HIS A 531 -23.41 -1.27 7.29
N ALA A 532 -22.44 -1.97 6.73
CA ALA A 532 -22.66 -3.17 5.92
C ALA A 532 -22.58 -4.48 6.74
N TYR A 533 -22.21 -4.41 8.02
CA TYR A 533 -22.09 -5.60 8.89
C TYR A 533 -21.19 -6.68 8.30
N LEU A 534 -20.03 -6.23 7.80
CA LEU A 534 -19.01 -7.09 7.18
C LEU A 534 -18.40 -8.05 8.21
N VAL A 535 -18.11 -7.58 9.41
CA VAL A 535 -17.59 -8.43 10.50
C VAL A 535 -18.74 -9.20 11.17
N THR A 536 -18.57 -10.50 11.39
CA THR A 536 -19.57 -11.31 12.08
C THR A 536 -19.57 -11.05 13.58
N PRO A 537 -20.69 -11.23 14.31
CA PRO A 537 -20.70 -11.10 15.78
C PRO A 537 -19.69 -12.00 16.49
N LYS A 538 -19.40 -13.18 15.91
CA LYS A 538 -18.39 -14.10 16.43
C LYS A 538 -16.99 -13.49 16.31
N ASP A 539 -16.64 -12.94 15.16
CA ASP A 539 -15.34 -12.31 14.94
C ASP A 539 -15.21 -11.00 15.73
N GLU A 540 -16.28 -10.21 15.86
CA GLU A 540 -16.28 -9.02 16.73
C GLU A 540 -15.91 -9.36 18.18
N LYS A 541 -16.40 -10.50 18.69
CA LYS A 541 -16.08 -10.98 20.04
C LYS A 541 -14.65 -11.54 20.10
N ALA A 542 -14.26 -12.35 19.12
CA ALA A 542 -12.94 -12.99 19.09
C ALA A 542 -11.81 -11.96 18.96
N PHE A 543 -12.04 -10.90 18.19
CA PHE A 543 -11.08 -9.83 17.91
C PHE A 543 -11.40 -8.53 18.66
N ALA A 544 -12.11 -8.59 19.79
CA ALA A 544 -12.55 -7.38 20.51
C ALA A 544 -11.40 -6.43 20.90
N LYS A 545 -10.19 -6.97 21.10
CA LYS A 545 -8.98 -6.17 21.41
C LYS A 545 -8.24 -5.67 20.17
N ASP A 546 -8.54 -6.24 19.00
CA ASP A 546 -7.82 -6.00 17.76
C ASP A 546 -8.74 -6.19 16.54
N ILE A 547 -9.82 -5.40 16.51
CA ILE A 547 -10.88 -5.53 15.51
C ILE A 547 -10.38 -5.31 14.08
N MET A 548 -9.24 -4.62 13.94
CA MET A 548 -8.59 -4.35 12.66
C MET A 548 -8.12 -5.64 11.97
N ASN A 549 -7.83 -6.68 12.74
CA ASN A 549 -7.42 -8.00 12.23
C ASN A 549 -8.59 -8.98 12.05
N ALA A 550 -9.82 -8.59 12.40
CA ALA A 550 -11.00 -9.43 12.24
C ALA A 550 -11.35 -9.64 10.75
N PRO A 551 -11.63 -10.88 10.30
CA PRO A 551 -12.14 -11.12 8.95
C PRO A 551 -13.37 -10.27 8.65
N GLY A 552 -13.30 -9.49 7.57
CA GLY A 552 -14.36 -8.55 7.15
C GLY A 552 -14.17 -7.12 7.65
N SER A 553 -13.21 -6.84 8.53
CA SER A 553 -12.86 -5.45 8.85
C SER A 553 -12.27 -4.76 7.63
N ILE A 554 -12.38 -3.43 7.54
CA ILE A 554 -11.81 -2.67 6.42
C ILE A 554 -10.29 -2.89 6.30
N SER A 555 -9.59 -2.93 7.43
CA SER A 555 -8.13 -3.17 7.44
C SER A 555 -7.77 -4.59 7.02
N TYR A 556 -8.53 -5.59 7.47
CA TYR A 556 -8.32 -6.97 7.03
C TYR A 556 -8.49 -7.11 5.52
N LEU A 557 -9.59 -6.57 4.98
CA LEU A 557 -9.90 -6.61 3.54
C LEU A 557 -8.89 -5.83 2.69
N ALA A 558 -8.27 -4.80 3.27
CA ALA A 558 -7.22 -4.02 2.61
C ALA A 558 -5.83 -4.68 2.68
N MET A 559 -5.51 -5.40 3.76
CA MET A 559 -4.16 -5.90 4.02
C MET A 559 -4.08 -7.42 3.86
N ALA A 560 -4.79 -8.18 4.69
CA ALA A 560 -4.72 -9.64 4.69
C ALA A 560 -5.26 -10.24 3.39
N SER A 561 -6.45 -9.80 2.95
CA SER A 561 -7.04 -10.26 1.70
C SER A 561 -6.18 -9.89 0.48
N HIS A 562 -5.47 -8.76 0.54
CA HIS A 562 -4.57 -8.28 -0.51
C HIS A 562 -3.25 -9.07 -0.59
N SER A 563 -2.67 -9.42 0.56
CA SER A 563 -1.42 -10.17 0.64
C SER A 563 -1.56 -11.65 0.30
N LEU A 564 -2.77 -12.22 0.40
CA LEU A 564 -3.00 -13.65 0.21
C LEU A 564 -2.36 -14.22 -1.08
N SER A 565 -2.39 -13.46 -2.18
CA SER A 565 -1.90 -13.90 -3.49
C SER A 565 -0.41 -14.25 -3.54
N HIS A 566 0.43 -13.66 -2.67
CA HIS A 566 1.86 -13.94 -2.63
C HIS A 566 2.29 -14.94 -1.54
N THR A 567 1.35 -15.42 -0.72
CA THR A 567 1.67 -16.26 0.45
C THR A 567 2.14 -17.67 0.08
N GLN A 568 1.67 -18.23 -1.03
CA GLN A 568 2.02 -19.57 -1.48
C GLN A 568 2.06 -19.70 -3.01
N LEU A 569 2.69 -20.77 -3.50
CA LEU A 569 2.66 -21.11 -4.92
C LEU A 569 1.38 -21.89 -5.24
N TRP A 570 0.37 -21.18 -5.76
CA TRP A 570 -0.88 -21.78 -6.20
C TRP A 570 -0.66 -22.74 -7.37
N LYS A 571 -1.39 -23.87 -7.39
CA LYS A 571 -1.16 -24.91 -8.39
C LYS A 571 -1.28 -24.41 -9.84
N ARG A 572 -2.29 -23.60 -10.13
CA ARG A 572 -2.49 -23.02 -11.48
C ARG A 572 -1.40 -22.00 -11.85
N VAL A 573 -0.79 -21.34 -10.86
CA VAL A 573 0.37 -20.46 -11.07
C VAL A 573 1.62 -21.29 -11.40
N GLU A 574 1.87 -22.35 -10.62
CA GLU A 574 2.95 -23.29 -10.90
C GLU A 574 2.86 -23.84 -12.33
N ASP A 575 1.69 -24.34 -12.71
CA ASP A 575 1.49 -24.96 -14.02
C ASP A 575 1.66 -23.92 -15.14
N GLY A 576 1.10 -22.72 -14.98
CA GLY A 576 1.27 -21.62 -15.94
C GLY A 576 2.73 -21.17 -16.11
N LEU A 577 3.49 -21.09 -15.01
CA LEU A 577 4.92 -20.74 -15.06
C LEU A 577 5.74 -21.85 -15.73
N LYS A 578 5.55 -23.11 -15.33
CA LYS A 578 6.25 -24.26 -15.91
C LYS A 578 6.01 -24.39 -17.42
N ASP A 579 4.79 -24.12 -17.86
CA ASP A 579 4.40 -24.13 -19.27
C ASP A 579 4.89 -22.87 -20.03
N SER A 580 5.46 -21.89 -19.34
CA SER A 580 6.07 -20.70 -19.94
C SER A 580 7.58 -20.81 -20.13
N PHE A 581 8.27 -21.58 -19.27
CA PHE A 581 9.72 -21.75 -19.31
C PHE A 581 10.18 -22.44 -20.59
N SER A 582 11.20 -21.87 -21.22
CA SER A 582 11.63 -22.24 -22.58
C SER A 582 13.01 -22.89 -22.62
N SER A 583 13.76 -22.89 -21.53
CA SER A 583 15.10 -23.51 -21.40
C SER A 583 15.09 -25.03 -21.48
N GLY A 584 13.91 -25.67 -21.51
CA GLY A 584 13.76 -27.12 -21.60
C GLY A 584 13.87 -27.84 -20.25
N LYS A 585 13.33 -29.05 -20.19
CA LYS A 585 13.32 -29.87 -18.96
C LYS A 585 14.72 -30.42 -18.68
N ASN A 586 15.10 -30.47 -17.41
CA ASN A 586 16.34 -31.08 -16.95
C ASN A 586 16.18 -32.62 -16.87
N PRO A 587 16.78 -33.42 -17.77
CA PRO A 587 16.66 -34.87 -17.74
C PRO A 587 17.35 -35.52 -16.53
N GLY A 588 18.27 -34.79 -15.89
CA GLY A 588 18.96 -35.24 -14.67
C GLY A 588 18.16 -35.03 -13.38
N TYR A 589 17.04 -34.30 -13.43
CA TYR A 589 16.23 -34.06 -12.24
C TYR A 589 15.50 -35.33 -11.80
N ARG A 590 15.79 -35.80 -10.59
CA ARG A 590 15.05 -36.86 -9.90
C ARG A 590 14.27 -36.25 -8.75
N LYS A 591 12.94 -36.40 -8.75
CA LYS A 591 12.11 -35.96 -7.63
C LYS A 591 12.61 -36.66 -6.36
N LYS A 592 12.96 -35.90 -5.32
CA LYS A 592 13.23 -36.50 -4.00
C LYS A 592 11.95 -37.24 -3.58
N ILE A 593 12.07 -38.55 -3.42
CA ILE A 593 11.00 -39.43 -2.91
C ILE A 593 10.84 -39.17 -1.42
#